data_AF-A0A8J6SXC7-F1
#
_entry.id   AF-A0A8J6SXC7-F1
#
_cell.length_a   1.000
_cell.length_b   1.000
_cell.length_c   1.000
_cell.angle_alpha   90.00
_cell.angle_beta   90.00
_cell.angle_gamma   90.00
#
_symmetry.space_group_name_H-M   'P 1'
#
loop_
_entity.id
_entity.type
_entity.pdbx_description
1 polymer ?
#
loop_
_entity_poly.entity_id
_entity_poly.type
_entity_poly.pdbx_seq_one_letter_code
_entity_poly.pdbx_strand_id
1 'polypeptide(L)'
;MYMTALINKCKDEMNTRIAGFDKDLTKIRTGRASISILDNVKVDYYGNPSPLNQVATLSTPDARTILISPFEKKLIQEIERAIMKADLGLQPNSDGVVVRVPIPQLNEERRRDIVKQLKKMGEDAKVSIRHIRRDINEEVKKEEKDKVVTEDESKRMQDEVQKLTDSFIKVLDDKMAKKEKEVMTV
;
A
#
# COMPACT_ATOMS: atom_id res chain seq x y z
N MET A 1 -7.54 30.92 -12.78
CA MET A 1 -8.51 29.99 -12.16
C MET A 1 -8.55 28.64 -12.90
N TYR A 2 -8.59 28.63 -14.25
CA TYR A 2 -8.59 27.39 -15.05
C TYR A 2 -7.25 26.61 -15.02
N MET A 3 -6.13 27.33 -15.14
CA MET A 3 -4.77 26.78 -15.03
C MET A 3 -4.57 25.93 -13.76
N THR A 4 -5.03 26.46 -12.62
CA THR A 4 -4.97 25.80 -11.33
C THR A 4 -5.84 24.55 -11.27
N ALA A 5 -7.00 24.53 -11.96
CA ALA A 5 -7.91 23.40 -11.95
C ALA A 5 -7.31 22.17 -12.66
N LEU A 6 -6.68 22.37 -13.82
CA LEU A 6 -6.10 21.26 -14.58
C LEU A 6 -4.86 20.66 -13.91
N ILE A 7 -4.05 21.51 -13.28
CA ILE A 7 -2.87 21.09 -12.52
C ILE A 7 -3.29 20.35 -11.25
N ASN A 8 -4.35 20.80 -10.57
CA ASN A 8 -4.94 20.08 -9.46
C ASN A 8 -5.50 18.73 -9.89
N LYS A 9 -6.22 18.66 -11.02
CA LYS A 9 -6.70 17.39 -11.60
C LYS A 9 -5.55 16.41 -11.84
N CYS A 10 -4.47 16.86 -12.48
CA CYS A 10 -3.26 16.07 -12.70
C CYS A 10 -2.70 15.52 -11.37
N LYS A 11 -2.57 16.39 -10.36
CA LYS A 11 -2.09 16.03 -9.03
C LYS A 11 -3.00 15.01 -8.34
N ASP A 12 -4.32 15.16 -8.43
CA ASP A 12 -5.29 14.27 -7.80
C ASP A 12 -5.32 12.88 -8.44
N GLU A 13 -5.23 12.81 -9.77
CA GLU A 13 -5.10 11.55 -10.51
C GLU A 13 -3.79 10.83 -10.15
N MET A 14 -2.67 11.56 -10.09
CA MET A 14 -1.39 11.00 -9.66
C MET A 14 -1.42 10.52 -8.21
N ASN A 15 -2.02 11.28 -7.29
CA ASN A 15 -2.20 10.88 -5.90
C ASN A 15 -3.05 9.61 -5.77
N THR A 16 -4.14 9.52 -6.53
CA THR A 16 -4.98 8.32 -6.58
C THR A 16 -4.17 7.12 -7.05
N ARG A 17 -3.30 7.29 -8.04
CA ARG A 17 -2.41 6.21 -8.51
C ARG A 17 -1.43 5.78 -7.44
N ILE A 18 -0.81 6.71 -6.72
CA ILE A 18 0.10 6.41 -5.59
C ILE A 18 -0.63 5.68 -4.47
N ALA A 19 -1.85 6.12 -4.11
CA ALA A 19 -2.64 5.46 -3.07
C ALA A 19 -2.99 4.01 -3.45
N GLY A 20 -3.30 3.76 -4.73
CA GLY A 20 -3.47 2.40 -5.26
C GLY A 20 -2.19 1.57 -5.14
N PHE A 21 -1.05 2.15 -5.55
CA PHE A 21 0.25 1.49 -5.44
C PHE A 21 0.60 1.14 -3.98
N ASP A 22 0.36 2.05 -3.03
CA ASP A 22 0.57 1.80 -1.59
C ASP A 22 -0.27 0.62 -1.10
N LYS A 23 -1.55 0.57 -1.47
CA LYS A 23 -2.41 -0.58 -1.14
C LYS A 23 -1.85 -1.87 -1.71
N ASP A 24 -1.36 -1.87 -2.94
CA ASP A 24 -0.79 -3.07 -3.52
C ASP A 24 0.53 -3.49 -2.85
N LEU A 25 1.36 -2.53 -2.41
CA LEU A 25 2.57 -2.82 -1.62
C LEU A 25 2.25 -3.48 -0.27
N THR A 26 1.12 -3.14 0.37
CA THR A 26 0.72 -3.78 1.65
C THR A 26 0.34 -5.25 1.50
N LYS A 27 -0.08 -5.67 0.30
CA LYS A 27 -0.43 -7.07 -0.01
C LYS A 27 0.81 -7.95 -0.18
N ILE A 28 1.98 -7.35 -0.43
CA ILE A 28 3.22 -8.09 -0.60
C ILE A 28 3.76 -8.51 0.77
N ARG A 29 3.76 -9.82 0.99
CA ARG A 29 4.33 -10.44 2.19
C ARG A 29 5.85 -10.36 2.10
N THR A 30 6.47 -9.46 2.87
CA THR A 30 7.93 -9.28 2.93
C THR A 30 8.63 -10.26 3.87
N GLY A 31 7.87 -11.12 4.55
CA GLY A 31 8.38 -11.97 5.62
C GLY A 31 8.61 -11.22 6.93
N ARG A 32 8.22 -9.93 7.00
CA ARG A 32 8.15 -9.17 8.24
C ARG A 32 6.73 -9.18 8.80
N ALA A 33 6.63 -9.10 10.12
CA ALA A 33 5.37 -8.92 10.82
C ALA A 33 4.69 -7.62 10.39
N SER A 34 3.48 -7.75 9.86
CA SER A 34 2.60 -6.64 9.50
C SER A 34 1.20 -6.93 10.00
N ILE A 35 0.60 -5.95 10.67
CA ILE A 35 -0.77 -6.03 11.20
C ILE A 35 -1.77 -6.25 10.06
N SER A 36 -1.50 -5.70 8.87
CA SER A 36 -2.38 -5.81 7.69
C SER A 36 -2.66 -7.25 7.25
N ILE A 37 -1.80 -8.21 7.64
CA ILE A 37 -2.03 -9.64 7.37
C ILE A 37 -3.31 -10.13 8.06
N LEU A 38 -3.70 -9.49 9.16
CA LEU A 38 -4.85 -9.86 9.97
C LEU A 38 -6.12 -9.01 9.68
N ASP A 39 -6.10 -8.11 8.70
CA ASP A 39 -7.23 -7.20 8.41
C ASP A 39 -8.53 -7.95 8.06
N ASN A 40 -8.42 -9.13 7.44
CA ASN A 40 -9.55 -9.96 7.07
C ASN A 40 -9.98 -10.95 8.16
N VAL A 41 -9.29 -10.97 9.30
CA VAL A 41 -9.60 -11.90 10.41
C VAL A 41 -10.78 -11.35 11.21
N LYS A 42 -11.86 -12.13 11.25
CA LYS A 42 -13.03 -11.87 12.07
C LYS A 42 -13.08 -12.85 13.24
N VAL A 43 -13.27 -12.32 14.44
CA VAL A 43 -13.36 -13.05 15.69
C VAL A 43 -14.82 -13.09 16.11
N ASP A 44 -15.27 -14.23 16.63
CA ASP A 44 -16.60 -14.33 17.21
C ASP A 44 -16.62 -13.62 18.58
N TYR A 45 -17.33 -12.50 18.65
CA TYR A 45 -17.54 -11.74 19.87
C TYR A 45 -19.01 -11.87 20.29
N TYR A 46 -19.28 -12.78 21.23
CA TYR A 46 -20.62 -13.08 21.73
C TYR A 46 -21.65 -13.46 20.63
N GLY A 47 -21.24 -14.29 19.67
CA GLY A 47 -22.09 -14.76 18.57
C GLY A 47 -22.11 -13.83 17.36
N ASN A 48 -21.38 -12.70 17.41
CA ASN A 48 -21.29 -11.74 16.31
C ASN A 48 -19.86 -11.66 15.75
N PRO A 49 -19.67 -11.89 14.44
CA PRO A 49 -18.35 -11.81 13.80
C PRO A 49 -17.87 -10.35 13.75
N SER A 50 -16.88 -10.03 14.58
CA SER A 50 -16.29 -8.70 14.70
C SER A 50 -14.86 -8.69 14.16
N PRO A 51 -14.43 -7.63 13.47
CA PRO A 51 -13.04 -7.47 13.05
C PRO A 51 -12.05 -7.58 14.23
N LEU A 52 -10.91 -8.25 14.02
CA LEU A 52 -9.92 -8.49 15.07
C LEU A 52 -9.43 -7.20 15.74
N ASN A 53 -9.25 -6.13 14.96
CA ASN A 53 -8.80 -4.82 15.45
C ASN A 53 -9.80 -4.11 16.37
N GLN A 54 -11.06 -4.55 16.44
CA GLN A 54 -12.09 -4.00 17.34
C GLN A 54 -12.15 -4.71 18.68
N VAL A 55 -11.57 -5.91 18.78
CA VAL A 55 -11.63 -6.75 20.00
C VAL A 55 -10.25 -6.93 20.66
N ALA A 56 -9.18 -6.46 20.00
CA ALA A 56 -7.82 -6.57 20.49
C ALA A 56 -6.93 -5.42 19.97
N THR A 57 -5.91 -5.09 20.76
CA THR A 57 -4.80 -4.23 20.31
C THR A 57 -3.77 -5.08 19.57
N LEU A 58 -3.41 -4.64 18.37
CA LEU A 58 -2.42 -5.30 17.50
C LEU A 58 -1.12 -4.50 17.50
N SER A 59 0.01 -5.20 17.64
CA SER A 59 1.33 -4.58 17.61
C SER A 59 2.38 -5.55 17.03
N THR A 60 3.51 -5.02 16.59
CA THR A 60 4.64 -5.81 16.09
C THR A 60 5.86 -5.52 16.97
N PRO A 61 6.06 -6.24 18.09
CA PRO A 61 7.17 -5.99 19.01
C PRO A 61 8.54 -6.22 18.35
N ASP A 62 8.59 -7.10 17.36
CA ASP A 62 9.77 -7.37 16.55
C ASP A 62 9.36 -7.62 15.08
N ALA A 63 10.35 -7.76 14.20
CA ALA A 63 10.11 -7.92 12.77
C ALA A 63 9.47 -9.27 12.38
N ARG A 64 9.30 -10.22 13.29
CA ARG A 64 8.88 -11.60 13.03
C ARG A 64 7.68 -12.04 13.86
N THR A 65 7.22 -11.23 14.81
CA THR A 65 6.10 -11.58 15.68
C THR A 65 5.03 -10.50 15.62
N ILE A 66 3.78 -10.90 15.42
CA ILE A 66 2.62 -10.05 15.70
C ILE A 66 2.12 -10.38 17.11
N LEU A 67 2.01 -9.37 17.96
CA LEU A 67 1.44 -9.47 19.28
C LEU A 67 0.01 -8.94 19.28
N ILE A 68 -0.90 -9.78 19.75
CA ILE A 68 -2.33 -9.50 19.85
C ILE A 68 -2.69 -9.49 21.33
N SER A 69 -3.11 -8.33 21.81
CA SER A 69 -3.52 -8.12 23.20
C SER A 69 -5.04 -7.94 23.24
N PRO A 70 -5.82 -8.99 23.53
CA PRO A 70 -7.27 -8.90 23.60
C PRO A 70 -7.73 -8.01 24.74
N PHE A 71 -8.85 -7.30 24.55
CA PHE A 71 -9.45 -6.51 25.64
C PHE A 71 -10.03 -7.39 26.75
N GLU A 72 -10.46 -8.61 26.40
CA GLU A 72 -10.98 -9.60 27.34
C GLU A 72 -10.24 -10.94 27.19
N LYS A 73 -9.68 -11.47 28.28
CA LYS A 73 -8.87 -12.72 28.26
C LYS A 73 -9.61 -13.93 27.69
N LYS A 74 -10.94 -14.00 27.85
CA LYS A 74 -11.75 -15.10 27.32
C LYS A 74 -11.77 -15.16 25.77
N LEU A 75 -11.43 -14.06 25.09
CA LEU A 75 -11.38 -14.02 23.63
C LEU A 75 -10.12 -14.65 23.05
N ILE A 76 -9.13 -14.99 23.88
CA ILE A 76 -7.86 -15.60 23.43
C ILE A 76 -8.13 -16.83 22.55
N GLN A 77 -8.99 -17.75 23.01
CA GLN A 77 -9.29 -18.98 22.27
C GLN A 77 -10.03 -18.69 20.95
N GLU A 78 -10.94 -17.72 20.94
CA GLU A 78 -11.66 -17.33 19.72
C GLU A 78 -10.75 -16.62 18.71
N ILE A 79 -9.79 -15.84 19.18
CA ILE A 79 -8.76 -15.21 18.35
C ILE A 79 -7.84 -16.26 17.71
N GLU A 80 -7.36 -17.24 18.50
CA GLU A 80 -6.55 -18.34 17.97
C GLU A 80 -7.29 -19.11 16.87
N ARG A 81 -8.54 -19.48 17.14
CA ARG A 81 -9.41 -20.15 16.17
C ARG A 81 -9.65 -19.30 14.93
N ALA A 82 -9.89 -18.00 15.08
CA ALA A 82 -10.11 -17.09 13.95
C ALA A 82 -8.88 -16.98 13.04
N ILE A 83 -7.68 -16.92 13.60
CA ILE A 83 -6.41 -16.87 12.85
C ILE A 83 -6.18 -18.18 12.09
N MET A 84 -6.42 -19.32 12.73
CA MET A 84 -6.32 -20.63 12.07
C MET A 84 -7.36 -20.80 10.96
N LYS A 85 -8.61 -20.36 11.18
CA LYS A 85 -9.69 -20.39 10.18
C LYS A 85 -9.44 -19.46 8.99
N ALA A 86 -8.68 -18.38 9.18
CA ALA A 86 -8.33 -17.45 8.11
C ALA A 86 -7.33 -18.03 7.09
N ASP A 87 -6.82 -19.25 7.33
CA ASP A 87 -5.93 -20.01 6.45
C ASP A 87 -4.71 -19.19 5.99
N LEU A 88 -4.16 -18.39 6.92
CA LEU A 88 -3.02 -17.52 6.64
C LEU A 88 -1.68 -18.28 6.62
N GLY A 89 -1.69 -19.57 7.01
CA GLY A 89 -0.49 -20.39 7.23
C GLY A 89 0.29 -19.97 8.48
N LEU A 90 -0.38 -19.35 9.45
CA LEU A 90 0.21 -18.84 10.69
C LEU A 90 -0.25 -19.70 11.87
N GLN A 91 0.66 -19.97 12.80
CA GLN A 91 0.37 -20.73 14.01
C GLN A 91 0.41 -19.78 15.22
N PRO A 92 -0.75 -19.33 15.75
CA PRO A 92 -0.78 -18.51 16.94
C PRO A 92 -0.34 -19.31 18.18
N ASN A 93 0.36 -18.66 19.10
CA ASN A 93 0.74 -19.20 20.40
C ASN A 93 0.28 -18.23 21.50
N SER A 94 -0.42 -18.71 22.52
CA SER A 94 -0.85 -17.89 23.64
C SER A 94 -0.13 -18.21 24.94
N ASP A 95 0.23 -17.15 25.66
CA ASP A 95 0.77 -17.21 27.01
C ASP A 95 -0.32 -16.95 28.07
N GLY A 96 -1.60 -17.07 27.72
CA GLY A 96 -2.76 -16.86 28.62
C GLY A 96 -3.13 -15.40 28.91
N VAL A 97 -2.34 -14.45 28.40
CA VAL A 97 -2.60 -13.00 28.48
C VAL A 97 -2.62 -12.36 27.09
N VAL A 98 -1.72 -12.79 26.21
CA VAL A 98 -1.54 -12.30 24.84
C VAL A 98 -1.46 -13.46 23.88
N VAL A 99 -1.74 -13.21 22.60
CA VAL A 99 -1.53 -14.16 21.50
C VAL A 99 -0.36 -13.65 20.64
N ARG A 100 0.63 -14.49 20.40
CA ARG A 100 1.79 -14.23 19.55
C ARG A 100 1.64 -15.00 18.26
N VAL A 101 1.83 -14.33 17.13
CA VAL A 101 1.77 -14.94 15.80
C VAL A 101 3.14 -14.81 15.13
N PRO A 102 3.98 -15.86 15.17
CA PRO A 102 5.25 -15.85 14.47
C PRO A 102 5.03 -15.90 12.95
N ILE A 103 5.79 -15.08 12.23
CA ILE A 103 5.80 -15.04 10.76
C ILE A 103 6.91 -15.96 10.25
N PRO A 104 6.59 -16.96 9.40
CA PRO A 104 7.60 -17.83 8.79
C PRO A 104 8.60 -17.04 7.94
N GLN A 105 9.85 -17.49 7.92
CA GLN A 105 10.87 -16.90 7.06
C GLN A 105 10.61 -17.27 5.60
N LEU A 106 10.75 -16.27 4.72
CA LEU A 106 10.80 -16.50 3.28
C LEU A 106 12.19 -17.03 2.89
N ASN A 107 12.21 -18.11 2.10
CA ASN A 107 13.42 -18.59 1.46
C ASN A 107 13.92 -17.59 0.40
N GLU A 108 15.17 -17.76 -0.04
CA GLU A 108 15.80 -16.81 -0.99
C GLU A 108 15.10 -16.78 -2.34
N GLU A 109 14.66 -17.92 -2.85
CA GLU A 109 13.91 -18.05 -4.09
C GLU A 109 12.62 -17.20 -4.06
N ARG A 110 11.83 -17.33 -2.99
CA ARG A 110 10.58 -16.56 -2.83
C ARG A 110 10.84 -15.06 -2.72
N ARG A 111 11.93 -14.65 -2.06
CA ARG A 111 12.33 -13.23 -1.99
C ARG A 111 12.68 -12.69 -3.37
N ARG A 112 13.43 -13.44 -4.18
CA ARG A 112 13.76 -13.04 -5.57
C ARG A 112 12.51 -12.88 -6.42
N ASP A 113 11.51 -13.76 -6.27
CA ASP A 113 10.24 -13.64 -6.99
C ASP A 113 9.43 -12.42 -6.56
N ILE A 114 9.41 -12.11 -5.26
CA ILE A 114 8.78 -10.89 -4.75
C ILE A 114 9.45 -9.64 -5.31
N VAL A 115 10.79 -9.63 -5.39
CA VAL A 115 11.52 -8.50 -5.99
C VAL A 115 11.17 -8.32 -7.47
N LYS A 116 11.04 -9.42 -8.24
CA LYS A 116 10.58 -9.34 -9.64
C LYS A 116 9.16 -8.76 -9.73
N GLN A 117 8.26 -9.19 -8.84
CA GLN A 117 6.90 -8.68 -8.77
C GLN A 117 6.87 -7.17 -8.43
N LEU A 118 7.69 -6.74 -7.45
CA LEU A 118 7.83 -5.34 -7.08
C LEU A 118 8.30 -4.48 -8.26
N LYS A 119 9.30 -4.95 -9.02
CA LYS A 119 9.78 -4.25 -10.22
C LYS A 119 8.70 -4.09 -11.28
N LYS A 120 7.93 -5.16 -11.55
CA LYS A 120 6.80 -5.09 -12.48
C LYS A 120 5.75 -4.07 -12.04
N MET A 121 5.33 -4.12 -10.78
CA MET A 121 4.34 -3.19 -10.23
C MET A 121 4.81 -1.74 -10.28
N GLY A 122 6.10 -1.51 -10.03
CA GLY A 122 6.74 -0.21 -10.16
C GLY A 122 6.69 0.36 -11.56
N GLU A 123 7.05 -0.44 -12.56
CA GLU A 123 6.98 -0.02 -13.96
C GLU A 123 5.53 0.22 -14.41
N ASP A 124 4.59 -0.63 -14.01
CA ASP A 124 3.16 -0.42 -14.29
C ASP A 124 2.64 0.90 -13.67
N ALA A 125 3.10 1.26 -12.47
CA ALA A 125 2.78 2.52 -11.82
C ALA A 125 3.39 3.72 -12.57
N LYS A 126 4.67 3.64 -12.98
CA LYS A 126 5.33 4.69 -13.78
C LYS A 126 4.66 4.89 -15.13
N VAL A 127 4.28 3.81 -15.82
CA VAL A 127 3.53 3.89 -17.09
C VAL A 127 2.20 4.62 -16.88
N SER A 128 1.48 4.31 -15.81
CA SER A 128 0.22 5.00 -15.48
C SER A 128 0.42 6.50 -15.26
N ILE A 129 1.47 6.90 -14.52
CA ILE A 129 1.80 8.32 -14.31
C ILE A 129 2.15 9.02 -15.63
N ARG A 130 2.86 8.35 -16.54
CA ARG A 130 3.16 8.88 -17.89
C ARG A 130 1.90 9.01 -18.76
N HIS A 131 0.92 8.12 -18.60
CA HIS A 131 -0.37 8.25 -19.28
C HIS A 131 -1.16 9.46 -18.76
N ILE A 132 -1.27 9.65 -17.44
CA ILE A 132 -1.91 10.85 -16.85
C ILE A 132 -1.27 12.13 -17.40
N ARG A 133 0.07 12.19 -17.43
CA ARG A 133 0.80 13.33 -18.03
C ARG A 133 0.39 13.56 -19.48
N ARG A 134 0.29 12.49 -20.28
CA ARG A 134 -0.09 12.57 -21.69
C ARG A 134 -1.51 13.11 -21.83
N ASP A 135 -2.46 12.59 -21.06
CA ASP A 135 -3.87 12.97 -21.14
C ASP A 135 -4.06 14.44 -20.77
N ILE A 136 -3.40 14.90 -19.70
CA ILE A 136 -3.41 16.30 -19.29
C ILE A 136 -2.75 17.20 -20.36
N ASN A 137 -1.64 16.78 -20.95
CA ASN A 137 -1.00 17.55 -22.03
C ASN A 137 -1.85 17.62 -23.31
N GLU A 138 -2.62 16.57 -23.62
CA GLU A 138 -3.59 16.59 -24.72
C GLU A 138 -4.74 17.55 -24.42
N GLU A 139 -5.22 17.60 -23.17
CA GLU A 139 -6.22 18.57 -22.70
C GLU A 139 -5.70 20.01 -22.79
N VAL A 140 -4.49 20.30 -22.31
CA VAL A 140 -3.85 21.63 -22.44
C VAL A 140 -3.78 22.09 -23.90
N LYS A 141 -3.36 21.20 -24.81
CA LYS A 141 -3.27 21.52 -26.25
C LYS A 141 -4.63 21.78 -26.89
N LYS A 142 -5.68 21.14 -26.40
CA LYS A 142 -7.04 21.36 -26.89
C LYS A 142 -7.52 22.75 -26.46
N GLU A 143 -7.32 23.10 -25.20
CA GLU A 143 -7.70 24.40 -24.63
C GLU A 143 -6.94 25.56 -25.28
N GLU A 144 -5.69 25.34 -25.69
CA GLU A 144 -4.90 26.30 -26.47
C GLU A 144 -5.53 26.55 -27.86
N LYS A 145 -5.97 25.49 -28.55
CA LYS A 145 -6.67 25.60 -29.84
C LYS A 145 -8.01 26.29 -29.71
N ASP A 146 -8.72 26.04 -28.61
CA ASP A 146 -10.01 26.64 -28.29
C ASP A 146 -9.85 28.08 -27.76
N LYS A 147 -8.61 28.60 -27.69
CA LYS A 147 -8.23 29.95 -27.20
C LYS A 147 -8.67 30.22 -25.76
N VAL A 148 -8.87 29.16 -24.97
CA VAL A 148 -9.16 29.25 -23.54
C VAL A 148 -7.90 29.58 -22.75
N VAL A 149 -6.74 29.12 -23.24
CA VAL A 149 -5.41 29.46 -22.70
C VAL A 149 -4.49 30.00 -23.79
N THR A 150 -3.58 30.89 -23.40
CA THR A 150 -2.56 31.43 -24.30
C THR A 150 -1.39 30.45 -24.50
N GLU A 151 -0.57 30.64 -25.53
CA GLU A 151 0.62 29.79 -25.78
C GLU A 151 1.60 29.82 -24.60
N ASP A 152 1.79 30.99 -23.97
CA ASP A 152 2.66 31.15 -22.80
C ASP A 152 2.10 30.39 -21.58
N GLU A 153 0.78 30.41 -21.38
CA GLU A 153 0.13 29.64 -20.32
C GLU A 153 0.21 28.13 -20.59
N SER A 154 -0.01 27.70 -21.83
CA SER A 154 0.14 26.30 -22.25
C SER A 154 1.54 25.77 -21.95
N LYS A 155 2.59 26.53 -22.29
CA LYS A 155 3.99 26.18 -21.96
C LYS A 155 4.21 26.06 -20.46
N ARG A 156 3.75 27.05 -19.67
CA ARG A 156 3.87 27.01 -18.20
C ARG A 156 3.16 25.79 -17.59
N MET A 157 1.97 25.45 -18.09
CA MET A 157 1.21 24.30 -17.63
C MET A 157 1.94 22.98 -17.92
N GLN A 158 2.50 22.83 -19.13
CA GLN A 158 3.28 21.64 -19.49
C GLN A 158 4.53 21.49 -18.62
N ASP A 159 5.22 22.59 -18.31
CA ASP A 159 6.38 22.59 -17.41
C ASP A 159 6.00 22.19 -15.97
N GLU A 160 4.88 22.69 -15.45
CA GLU A 160 4.38 22.30 -14.12
C GLU A 160 3.94 20.83 -14.07
N VAL A 161 3.24 20.36 -15.09
CA VAL A 161 2.84 18.95 -15.25
C VAL A 161 4.08 18.04 -15.31
N GLN A 162 5.14 18.46 -16.00
CA GLN A 162 6.40 17.72 -16.05
C GLN A 162 7.07 17.67 -14.67
N LYS A 163 7.17 18.79 -13.95
CA LYS A 163 7.70 18.82 -12.57
C LYS A 163 6.92 17.91 -11.62
N LEU A 164 5.58 17.91 -11.71
CA LEU A 164 4.75 17.00 -10.94
C LEU A 164 5.07 15.55 -11.28
N THR A 165 5.07 15.20 -12.57
CA THR A 165 5.39 13.85 -13.05
C THR A 165 6.72 13.35 -12.48
N ASP A 166 7.77 14.16 -12.56
CA ASP A 166 9.11 13.80 -12.08
C ASP A 166 9.14 13.60 -10.56
N SER A 167 8.40 14.44 -9.82
CA SER A 167 8.27 14.29 -8.36
C SER A 167 7.56 12.99 -7.98
N PHE A 168 6.49 12.62 -8.67
CA PHE A 168 5.72 11.40 -8.41
C PHE A 168 6.48 10.13 -8.82
N ILE A 169 7.25 10.18 -9.91
CA ILE A 169 8.16 9.09 -10.30
C ILE A 169 9.20 8.87 -9.21
N LYS A 170 9.82 9.94 -8.69
CA LYS A 170 10.78 9.83 -7.60
C LYS A 170 10.16 9.22 -6.33
N VAL A 171 8.95 9.62 -5.97
CA VAL A 171 8.21 9.03 -4.84
C VAL A 171 7.97 7.53 -5.05
N LEU A 172 7.63 7.10 -6.28
CA LEU A 172 7.50 5.67 -6.60
C LEU A 172 8.82 4.93 -6.45
N ASP A 173 9.92 5.48 -6.99
CA ASP A 173 11.25 4.87 -6.89
C ASP A 173 11.71 4.73 -5.44
N ASP A 174 11.52 5.76 -4.61
CA ASP A 174 11.87 5.73 -3.19
C ASP A 174 11.06 4.66 -2.44
N LYS A 175 9.75 4.55 -2.73
CA LYS A 175 8.87 3.53 -2.15
C LYS A 175 9.27 2.11 -2.57
N MET A 176 9.59 1.92 -3.85
CA MET A 176 10.07 0.64 -4.36
C MET A 176 11.39 0.23 -3.71
N ALA A 177 12.38 1.13 -3.67
CA ALA A 177 13.68 0.85 -3.09
C ALA A 177 13.57 0.50 -1.59
N LYS A 178 12.71 1.22 -0.85
CA LYS A 178 12.42 0.91 0.54
C LYS A 178 11.81 -0.50 0.69
N LYS A 179 10.85 -0.86 -0.17
CA LYS A 179 10.19 -2.18 -0.11
C LYS A 179 11.11 -3.32 -0.55
N GLU A 180 11.92 -3.13 -1.57
CA GLU A 180 12.92 -4.10 -2.02
C GLU A 180 13.96 -4.36 -0.92
N LYS A 181 14.44 -3.31 -0.26
CA LYS A 181 15.32 -3.45 0.91
C LYS A 181 14.62 -4.23 2.03
N GLU A 182 13.35 -3.97 2.31
CA GLU A 182 12.58 -4.70 3.32
C GLU A 182 12.48 -6.21 3.02
N VAL A 183 12.35 -6.59 1.75
CA VAL A 183 12.28 -8.00 1.32
C VAL A 183 13.65 -8.69 1.42
N MET A 184 14.72 -7.97 1.10
CA MET A 184 16.07 -8.52 1.01
C MET A 184 16.83 -8.50 2.34
N THR A 185 16.54 -7.56 3.24
CA THR A 185 17.26 -7.43 4.52
C THR A 185 16.60 -8.29 5.59
N VAL A 186 17.39 -9.12 6.28
CA VAL A 186 17.03 -9.81 7.54
C VAL A 186 17.86 -9.24 8.66
#